data_AF-A0A7S1CQ96-F1
#
_entry.id   AF-A0A7S1CQ96-F1
#
_cell.length_a   1.000
_cell.length_b   1.000
_cell.length_c   1.000
_cell.angle_alpha   90.00
_cell.angle_beta   90.00
_cell.angle_gamma   90.00
#
_symmetry.space_group_name_H-M   'P 1'
#
loop_
_entity.id
_entity.type
_entity.pdbx_description
1 polymer ?
#
loop_
_entity_poly.entity_id
_entity_poly.type
_entity_poly.pdbx_seq_one_letter_code
_entity_poly.pdbx_strand_id
1 'polypeptide(L)'
;MVVARILRRFAKDHFSPVPRDFAQNPAPPSADSIEAAAMAQGGGASRVRVLTQNTWALPIFPDVQERVAGFCAVLARGEWDVVIMQELAMKREINAIIEAGKRGGLVYHHHFIQGVGFPIWLDVMGTGLLVLSRFPIVDAMYRRYSVNGFPHKIEHSDFFGAKGIGMVRLALGGPAGRGLDVYCTHLHARYCDPPPPPKGYVTRDGVRVTWNESKNPLSYDEYASHRAAQAFEAAKFIAATRDPRNLCVLAGDLNMPEKSAGATMVRRLAGRLRDSFREVSDADGFTIDAPDNVHTPAVGAEPPQRIDYVLWSPPTLGTSSGSPRASGGRWWVESSEVCRFVADVKGRRTHVSDHFGVGTELRYAKPGDGVALAQARRRPRPPPSDDAVDIAAVQEACRVVELGVADAAARQYKRQMRALVAVGLLLVMLWALHIDALPDSGLLPALLRGPLMVLLAAYAVGELIMGQYFNKDERFAMQEVLAEMRITVNAMRSGWLRG
;
A
#
# COMPACT_ATOMS: atom_id res chain seq x y z
N MET A 1 -29.57 -27.30 12.02
CA MET A 1 -28.86 -27.87 10.85
C MET A 1 -28.18 -26.80 9.97
N VAL A 2 -28.84 -25.67 9.68
CA VAL A 2 -28.26 -24.56 8.88
C VAL A 2 -27.09 -23.85 9.58
N VAL A 3 -27.24 -23.47 10.85
CA VAL A 3 -26.16 -22.82 11.64
C VAL A 3 -24.92 -23.71 11.74
N ALA A 4 -25.08 -25.01 12.00
CA ALA A 4 -23.97 -25.96 12.02
C ALA A 4 -23.27 -26.08 10.64
N ARG A 5 -24.02 -25.99 9.53
CA ARG A 5 -23.45 -25.98 8.17
C ARG A 5 -22.68 -24.68 7.89
N ILE A 6 -23.20 -23.54 8.35
CA ILE A 6 -22.53 -22.22 8.26
C ILE A 6 -21.24 -22.23 9.08
N LEU A 7 -21.29 -22.65 10.35
CA LEU A 7 -20.13 -22.72 11.22
C LEU A 7 -19.09 -23.73 10.72
N ARG A 8 -19.50 -24.88 10.19
CA ARG A 8 -18.57 -25.83 9.56
C ARG A 8 -17.93 -25.26 8.30
N ARG A 9 -18.67 -24.50 7.49
CA ARG A 9 -18.12 -23.83 6.31
C ARG A 9 -17.14 -22.73 6.69
N PHE A 10 -17.52 -21.86 7.63
CA PHE A 10 -16.63 -20.86 8.23
C PHE A 10 -15.35 -21.51 8.78
N ALA A 11 -15.49 -22.58 9.57
CA ALA A 11 -14.34 -23.28 10.12
C ALA A 11 -13.46 -23.90 9.03
N LYS A 12 -14.07 -24.45 7.97
CA LYS A 12 -13.32 -24.97 6.82
C LYS A 12 -12.60 -23.86 6.05
N ASP A 13 -13.24 -22.72 5.83
CA ASP A 13 -12.71 -21.65 4.99
C ASP A 13 -11.57 -20.89 5.70
N HIS A 14 -11.62 -20.80 7.04
CA HIS A 14 -10.67 -20.05 7.86
C HIS A 14 -9.66 -20.87 8.67
N PHE A 15 -9.97 -22.13 9.00
CA PHE A 15 -9.14 -22.96 9.89
C PHE A 15 -8.81 -24.35 9.33
N SER A 16 -9.12 -24.63 8.06
CA SER A 16 -8.55 -25.82 7.43
C SER A 16 -7.02 -25.68 7.36
N PRO A 17 -6.25 -26.71 7.77
CA PRO A 17 -4.80 -26.67 7.66
C PRO A 17 -4.41 -26.47 6.20
N VAL A 18 -3.63 -25.42 5.92
CA VAL A 18 -3.02 -25.19 4.61
C VAL A 18 -1.95 -26.26 4.39
N PRO A 19 -1.75 -26.78 3.15
CA PRO A 19 -0.63 -27.66 2.83
C PRO A 19 0.70 -27.11 3.36
N ARG A 20 1.58 -28.00 3.85
CA ARG A 20 2.82 -27.63 4.54
C ARG A 20 3.83 -26.89 3.64
N ASP A 21 3.66 -26.96 2.33
CA ASP A 21 4.47 -26.31 1.30
C ASP A 21 3.95 -24.91 0.98
N PHE A 22 4.22 -23.97 1.88
CA PHE A 22 4.14 -22.56 1.52
C PHE A 22 5.20 -22.23 0.45
N ALA A 23 4.80 -21.58 -0.64
CA ALA A 23 5.72 -21.17 -1.70
C ALA A 23 6.67 -20.09 -1.16
N GLN A 24 7.85 -20.53 -0.71
CA GLN A 24 8.92 -19.62 -0.31
C GLN A 24 9.36 -18.77 -1.51
N ASN A 25 10.01 -17.65 -1.20
CA ASN A 25 10.70 -16.89 -2.24
C ASN A 25 11.74 -17.81 -2.90
N PRO A 26 11.79 -17.85 -4.25
CA PRO A 26 12.68 -18.75 -4.96
C PRO A 26 14.13 -18.37 -4.68
N ALA A 27 15.05 -19.32 -4.88
CA ALA A 27 16.47 -19.03 -4.86
C ALA A 27 16.81 -17.95 -5.91
N PRO A 28 17.85 -17.13 -5.69
CA PRO A 28 18.31 -16.18 -6.68
C PRO A 28 18.57 -16.87 -8.03
N PRO A 29 18.21 -16.24 -9.16
CA PRO A 29 18.49 -16.77 -10.48
C PRO A 29 20.00 -16.94 -10.70
N SER A 30 20.43 -18.02 -11.34
CA SER A 30 21.83 -18.21 -11.74
C SER A 30 22.24 -17.24 -12.84
N ALA A 31 23.54 -16.96 -12.99
CA ALA A 31 24.06 -16.14 -14.08
C ALA A 31 23.57 -16.66 -15.45
N ASP A 32 23.66 -17.97 -15.68
CA ASP A 32 23.18 -18.62 -16.91
C ASP A 32 21.69 -18.38 -17.15
N SER A 33 20.86 -18.40 -16.10
CA SER A 33 19.42 -18.14 -16.24
C SER A 33 19.10 -16.69 -16.58
N ILE A 34 19.91 -15.74 -16.08
CA ILE A 34 19.82 -14.32 -16.40
C ILE A 34 20.24 -14.09 -17.86
N GLU A 35 21.35 -14.70 -18.28
CA GLU A 35 21.83 -14.63 -19.66
C GLU A 35 20.84 -15.29 -20.63
N ALA A 36 20.32 -16.47 -20.28
CA ALA A 36 19.30 -17.16 -21.06
C ALA A 36 18.01 -16.34 -21.17
N ALA A 37 17.56 -15.68 -20.10
CA ALA A 37 16.40 -14.80 -20.14
C ALA A 37 16.65 -13.54 -21.01
N ALA A 38 17.88 -13.00 -20.98
CA ALA A 38 18.28 -11.90 -21.84
C ALA A 38 18.39 -12.32 -23.32
N MET A 39 18.83 -13.55 -23.61
CA MET A 39 18.93 -14.12 -24.96
C MET A 39 17.58 -14.57 -25.51
N ALA A 40 16.69 -15.14 -24.69
CA ALA A 40 15.32 -15.48 -25.06
C ALA A 40 14.51 -14.23 -25.43
N GLN A 41 14.88 -13.08 -24.86
CA GLN A 41 14.46 -11.76 -25.30
C GLN A 41 15.25 -11.26 -26.52
N GLY A 42 15.76 -12.15 -27.38
CA GLY A 42 16.60 -11.85 -28.55
C GLY A 42 16.17 -10.60 -29.30
N GLY A 43 16.93 -9.51 -29.13
CA GLY A 43 16.66 -8.22 -29.75
C GLY A 43 15.41 -7.47 -29.24
N GLY A 44 14.68 -7.94 -28.22
CA GLY A 44 13.37 -7.45 -27.83
C GLY A 44 13.19 -7.28 -26.32
N ALA A 45 13.37 -6.04 -25.87
CA ALA A 45 12.42 -5.42 -24.94
C ALA A 45 11.97 -4.09 -25.55
N SER A 46 11.18 -4.17 -26.61
CA SER A 46 10.46 -3.00 -27.16
C SER A 46 9.17 -2.71 -26.38
N ARG A 47 8.84 -3.53 -25.37
CA ARG A 47 7.60 -3.49 -24.60
C ARG A 47 7.74 -4.15 -23.21
N VAL A 48 7.08 -3.59 -22.20
CA VAL A 48 6.83 -4.19 -20.88
C VAL A 48 5.38 -3.92 -20.46
N ARG A 49 4.61 -4.96 -20.11
CA ARG A 49 3.24 -4.83 -19.59
C ARG A 49 3.21 -5.05 -18.08
N VAL A 50 2.71 -4.04 -17.37
CA VAL A 50 2.63 -3.99 -15.90
C VAL A 50 1.17 -3.96 -15.47
N LEU A 51 0.81 -4.76 -14.48
CA LEU A 51 -0.49 -4.71 -13.80
C LEU A 51 -0.28 -4.48 -12.30
N THR A 52 -1.03 -3.54 -11.72
CA THR A 52 -1.24 -3.49 -10.26
C THR A 52 -2.66 -3.91 -9.91
N GLN A 53 -2.84 -4.65 -8.81
CA GLN A 53 -4.14 -5.08 -8.32
C GLN A 53 -4.14 -5.20 -6.79
N ASN A 54 -4.91 -4.36 -6.10
CA ASN A 54 -5.40 -4.69 -4.76
C ASN A 54 -6.41 -5.84 -4.88
N THR A 55 -6.16 -6.95 -4.20
CA THR A 55 -6.92 -8.21 -4.37
C THR A 55 -8.05 -8.39 -3.36
N TRP A 56 -8.09 -7.56 -2.31
CA TRP A 56 -9.08 -7.63 -1.25
C TRP A 56 -9.22 -9.04 -0.66
N ALA A 57 -8.10 -9.73 -0.48
CA ALA A 57 -8.05 -11.15 -0.11
C ALA A 57 -7.68 -11.37 1.36
N LEU A 58 -8.14 -10.48 2.24
CA LEU A 58 -8.13 -10.71 3.69
C LEU A 58 -9.18 -11.76 4.06
N PRO A 59 -8.90 -12.64 5.05
CA PRO A 59 -9.81 -13.72 5.42
C PRO A 59 -11.14 -13.23 6.00
N ILE A 60 -11.31 -11.94 6.33
CA ILE A 60 -12.57 -11.41 6.83
C ILE A 60 -13.61 -11.16 5.71
N PHE A 61 -13.17 -11.09 4.46
CA PHE A 61 -14.03 -10.71 3.33
C PHE A 61 -14.76 -11.90 2.71
N PRO A 62 -15.94 -11.66 2.10
CA PRO A 62 -16.72 -12.72 1.47
C PRO A 62 -16.05 -13.24 0.18
N ASP A 63 -16.30 -14.52 -0.11
CA ASP A 63 -16.03 -15.16 -1.39
C ASP A 63 -14.57 -15.05 -1.89
N VAL A 64 -13.62 -14.91 -0.96
CA VAL A 64 -12.18 -14.71 -1.26
C VAL A 64 -11.65 -15.82 -2.17
N GLN A 65 -11.98 -17.09 -1.88
CA GLN A 65 -11.49 -18.23 -2.66
C GLN A 65 -11.99 -18.17 -4.11
N GLU A 66 -13.29 -17.95 -4.32
CA GLU A 66 -13.89 -17.86 -5.65
C GLU A 66 -13.37 -16.65 -6.43
N ARG A 67 -13.23 -15.49 -5.77
CA ARG A 67 -12.67 -14.27 -6.39
C ARG A 67 -11.20 -14.46 -6.79
N VAL A 68 -10.38 -15.03 -5.91
CA VAL A 68 -8.97 -15.33 -6.18
C VAL A 68 -8.84 -16.38 -7.29
N ALA A 69 -9.69 -17.39 -7.33
CA ALA A 69 -9.71 -18.37 -8.43
C ALA A 69 -10.02 -17.70 -9.78
N GLY A 70 -10.95 -16.74 -9.81
CA GLY A 70 -11.24 -15.95 -11.00
C GLY A 70 -10.06 -15.07 -11.42
N PHE A 71 -9.36 -14.45 -10.47
CA PHE A 71 -8.14 -13.70 -10.78
C PHE A 71 -6.99 -14.62 -11.25
N CYS A 72 -6.88 -15.82 -10.69
CA CYS A 72 -5.94 -16.84 -11.18
C CYS A 72 -6.20 -17.20 -12.66
N ALA A 73 -7.47 -17.25 -13.09
CA ALA A 73 -7.81 -17.46 -14.50
C ALA A 73 -7.41 -16.28 -15.40
N VAL A 74 -7.34 -15.05 -14.87
CA VAL A 74 -6.79 -13.88 -15.58
C VAL A 74 -5.28 -14.02 -15.73
N LEU A 75 -4.56 -14.33 -14.64
CA LEU A 75 -3.10 -14.49 -14.66
C LEU A 75 -2.64 -15.58 -15.64
N ALA A 76 -3.37 -16.69 -15.70
CA ALA A 76 -3.06 -17.82 -16.57
C ALA A 76 -3.15 -17.49 -18.07
N ARG A 77 -3.75 -16.36 -18.47
CA ARG A 77 -3.81 -15.92 -19.89
C ARG A 77 -2.47 -15.43 -20.42
N GLY A 78 -1.51 -15.09 -19.54
CA GLY A 78 -0.18 -14.65 -19.93
C GLY A 78 -0.14 -13.26 -20.57
N GLU A 79 -1.08 -12.38 -20.23
CA GLU A 79 -1.21 -11.02 -20.77
C GLU A 79 -0.25 -10.01 -20.15
N TRP A 80 0.41 -10.35 -19.04
CA TRP A 80 1.25 -9.44 -18.27
C TRP A 80 2.69 -9.93 -18.19
N ASP A 81 3.63 -8.99 -18.01
CA ASP A 81 5.06 -9.29 -17.84
C ASP A 81 5.50 -9.06 -16.39
N VAL A 82 4.86 -8.12 -15.68
CA VAL A 82 5.01 -7.90 -14.24
C VAL A 82 3.64 -7.67 -13.63
N VAL A 83 3.32 -8.37 -12.54
CA VAL A 83 2.07 -8.20 -11.78
C VAL A 83 2.41 -7.88 -10.33
N ILE A 84 1.90 -6.76 -9.82
CA ILE A 84 2.15 -6.24 -8.48
C ILE A 84 0.83 -6.27 -7.71
N MET A 85 0.79 -6.94 -6.57
CA MET A 85 -0.45 -7.19 -5.82
C MET A 85 -0.38 -6.67 -4.39
N GLN A 86 -1.55 -6.26 -3.89
CA GLN A 86 -1.79 -5.85 -2.52
C GLN A 86 -2.93 -6.68 -1.87
N GLU A 87 -2.98 -6.69 -0.54
CA GLU A 87 -3.99 -7.39 0.29
C GLU A 87 -4.07 -8.92 0.12
N LEU A 88 -2.95 -9.56 -0.22
CA LEU A 88 -2.85 -11.02 -0.23
C LEU A 88 -2.38 -11.56 1.12
N ALA A 89 -3.31 -11.92 1.99
CA ALA A 89 -2.97 -12.32 3.36
C ALA A 89 -2.71 -13.83 3.52
N MET A 90 -3.57 -14.68 2.96
CA MET A 90 -3.57 -16.11 3.28
C MET A 90 -2.63 -16.90 2.37
N LYS A 91 -1.83 -17.80 2.96
CA LYS A 91 -0.90 -18.70 2.23
C LYS A 91 -1.56 -19.44 1.05
N ARG A 92 -2.78 -19.92 1.24
CA ARG A 92 -3.55 -20.67 0.23
C ARG A 92 -3.76 -19.85 -1.03
N GLU A 93 -4.27 -18.62 -0.89
CA GLU A 93 -4.50 -17.69 -1.98
C GLU A 93 -3.20 -17.24 -2.64
N ILE A 94 -2.15 -16.99 -1.85
CA ILE A 94 -0.81 -16.64 -2.36
C ILE A 94 -0.25 -17.76 -3.25
N ASN A 95 -0.29 -19.02 -2.77
CA ASN A 95 0.18 -20.18 -3.54
C ASN A 95 -0.62 -20.34 -4.84
N ALA A 96 -1.95 -20.22 -4.79
CA ALA A 96 -2.80 -20.33 -5.97
C ALA A 96 -2.45 -19.28 -7.04
N ILE A 97 -2.20 -18.04 -6.61
CA ILE A 97 -1.79 -16.93 -7.48
C ILE A 97 -0.41 -17.16 -8.09
N ILE A 98 0.57 -17.61 -7.31
CA ILE A 98 1.92 -17.92 -7.81
C ILE A 98 1.83 -19.02 -8.87
N GLU A 99 1.10 -20.11 -8.61
CA GLU A 99 0.96 -21.21 -9.56
C GLU A 99 0.20 -20.79 -10.83
N ALA A 100 -0.80 -19.92 -10.69
CA ALA A 100 -1.50 -19.34 -11.84
C ALA A 100 -0.61 -18.40 -12.67
N GLY A 101 0.20 -17.58 -12.00
CA GLY A 101 1.19 -16.71 -12.62
C GLY A 101 2.22 -17.51 -13.43
N LYS A 102 2.76 -18.59 -12.87
CA LYS A 102 3.67 -19.51 -13.57
C LYS A 102 3.06 -20.07 -14.84
N ARG A 103 1.78 -20.49 -14.82
CA ARG A 103 1.06 -20.93 -16.02
C ARG A 103 0.92 -19.83 -17.08
N GLY A 104 0.84 -18.56 -16.68
CA GLY A 104 0.88 -17.39 -17.57
C GLY A 104 2.29 -16.94 -17.98
N GLY A 105 3.34 -17.65 -17.54
CA GLY A 105 4.74 -17.34 -17.82
C GLY A 105 5.39 -16.34 -16.87
N LEU A 106 4.73 -15.95 -15.77
CA LEU A 106 5.32 -15.18 -14.67
C LEU A 106 6.05 -16.16 -13.74
N VAL A 107 7.22 -16.64 -14.17
CA VAL A 107 7.95 -17.74 -13.51
C VAL A 107 8.78 -17.30 -12.31
N TYR A 108 8.98 -15.99 -12.11
CA TYR A 108 9.66 -15.42 -10.97
C TYR A 108 8.66 -14.74 -10.04
N HIS A 109 8.89 -14.81 -8.72
CA HIS A 109 8.06 -14.13 -7.74
C HIS A 109 8.86 -13.66 -6.53
N HIS A 110 8.35 -12.65 -5.85
CA HIS A 110 8.82 -12.24 -4.53
C HIS A 110 7.64 -11.81 -3.66
N HIS A 111 7.44 -12.51 -2.55
CA HIS A 111 6.47 -12.20 -1.52
C HIS A 111 7.17 -11.50 -0.35
N PHE A 112 6.65 -10.34 0.04
CA PHE A 112 7.19 -9.56 1.15
C PHE A 112 6.52 -9.98 2.47
N ILE A 113 7.29 -10.62 3.35
CA ILE A 113 6.76 -11.34 4.52
C ILE A 113 6.97 -10.62 5.86
N GLN A 114 7.44 -9.37 5.87
CA GLN A 114 7.61 -8.64 7.13
C GLN A 114 6.24 -8.26 7.70
N GLY A 115 5.78 -8.96 8.74
CA GLY A 115 4.48 -8.68 9.37
C GLY A 115 4.06 -9.84 10.24
N VAL A 116 3.38 -9.56 11.35
CA VAL A 116 2.87 -10.59 12.25
C VAL A 116 1.56 -11.19 11.74
N GLY A 117 0.90 -10.52 10.78
CA GLY A 117 -0.42 -10.91 10.31
C GLY A 117 -1.48 -10.73 11.39
N PHE A 118 -2.70 -11.18 11.11
CA PHE A 118 -3.77 -11.13 12.12
C PHE A 118 -3.58 -12.22 13.18
N PRO A 119 -3.67 -11.89 14.48
CA PRO A 119 -3.41 -12.83 15.57
C PRO A 119 -4.41 -14.00 15.65
N ILE A 120 -5.53 -13.92 14.92
CA ILE A 120 -6.60 -14.93 14.92
C ILE A 120 -6.33 -16.05 13.90
N TRP A 121 -5.68 -15.74 12.77
CA TRP A 121 -5.48 -16.70 11.68
C TRP A 121 -3.99 -17.03 11.54
N LEU A 122 -3.62 -18.26 11.92
CA LEU A 122 -2.23 -18.73 11.93
C LEU A 122 -1.54 -18.74 10.55
N ASP A 123 -2.33 -18.74 9.48
CA ASP A 123 -1.84 -18.80 8.09
C ASP A 123 -1.91 -17.46 7.35
N VAL A 124 -2.22 -16.36 8.06
CA VAL A 124 -2.01 -15.01 7.52
C VAL A 124 -0.52 -14.70 7.53
N MET A 125 -0.02 -14.20 6.40
CA MET A 125 1.39 -13.89 6.23
C MET A 125 1.62 -12.45 5.79
N GLY A 126 2.65 -11.86 6.39
CA GLY A 126 3.41 -10.79 5.76
C GLY A 126 2.64 -9.49 5.56
N THR A 127 3.03 -8.81 4.49
CA THR A 127 2.64 -7.43 4.22
C THR A 127 1.43 -7.32 3.30
N GLY A 128 0.94 -8.46 2.81
CA GLY A 128 -0.02 -8.52 1.72
C GLY A 128 0.54 -8.16 0.34
N LEU A 129 1.87 -8.01 0.19
CA LEU A 129 2.50 -7.53 -1.05
C LEU A 129 3.21 -8.67 -1.78
N LEU A 130 2.89 -8.85 -3.07
CA LEU A 130 3.47 -9.88 -3.93
C LEU A 130 3.80 -9.30 -5.30
N VAL A 131 5.00 -9.58 -5.80
CA VAL A 131 5.38 -9.29 -7.18
C VAL A 131 5.59 -10.61 -7.93
N LEU A 132 4.95 -10.74 -9.09
CA LEU A 132 5.19 -11.79 -10.07
C LEU A 132 5.85 -11.19 -11.31
N SER A 133 6.80 -11.89 -11.91
CA SER A 133 7.57 -11.39 -13.05
C SER A 133 7.90 -12.49 -14.04
N ARG A 134 7.85 -12.14 -15.33
CA ARG A 134 8.44 -12.93 -16.42
C ARG A 134 9.96 -12.83 -16.43
N PHE A 135 10.50 -11.76 -15.85
CA PHE A 135 11.92 -11.43 -15.85
C PHE A 135 12.60 -11.87 -14.56
N PRO A 136 13.87 -12.33 -14.61
CA PRO A 136 14.61 -12.73 -13.42
C PRO A 136 14.69 -11.61 -12.38
N ILE A 137 14.40 -11.91 -11.12
CA ILE A 137 14.58 -11.01 -9.99
C ILE A 137 16.01 -11.12 -9.50
N VAL A 138 16.81 -10.06 -9.68
CA VAL A 138 18.25 -10.05 -9.36
C VAL A 138 18.58 -9.29 -8.08
N ASP A 139 17.62 -8.54 -7.54
CA ASP A 139 17.73 -7.85 -6.26
C ASP A 139 16.33 -7.71 -5.64
N ALA A 140 16.24 -7.74 -4.32
CA ALA A 140 15.00 -7.55 -3.59
C ALA A 140 15.25 -6.92 -2.23
N MET A 141 14.42 -5.95 -1.86
CA MET A 141 14.51 -5.27 -0.58
C MET A 141 13.12 -4.90 -0.09
N TYR A 142 12.94 -4.84 1.22
CA TYR A 142 11.71 -4.36 1.83
C TYR A 142 12.01 -3.40 2.96
N ARG A 143 11.23 -2.32 3.03
CA ARG A 143 11.28 -1.34 4.10
C ARG A 143 9.88 -1.16 4.69
N ARG A 144 9.72 -1.59 5.94
CA ARG A 144 8.54 -1.24 6.76
C ARG A 144 8.54 0.27 7.01
N TYR A 145 7.36 0.89 6.92
CA TYR A 145 7.21 2.29 7.29
C TYR A 145 7.28 2.49 8.80
N SER A 146 7.70 3.68 9.20
CA SER A 146 7.91 3.99 10.62
C SER A 146 6.59 4.15 11.38
N VAL A 147 5.49 4.42 10.67
CA VAL A 147 4.13 4.55 11.26
C VAL A 147 3.11 3.72 10.50
N ASN A 148 2.47 2.76 11.18
CA ASN A 148 1.56 1.77 10.56
C ASN A 148 0.16 1.71 11.21
N GLY A 149 -0.25 2.74 11.96
CA GLY A 149 -1.58 2.81 12.56
C GLY A 149 -1.59 2.36 14.01
N PHE A 150 -2.76 1.92 14.49
CA PHE A 150 -2.99 1.71 15.91
C PHE A 150 -3.14 0.22 16.27
N PRO A 151 -2.32 -0.32 17.19
CA PRO A 151 -2.35 -1.74 17.53
C PRO A 151 -3.64 -2.18 18.23
N HIS A 152 -4.35 -1.25 18.86
CA HIS A 152 -5.59 -1.53 19.59
C HIS A 152 -6.84 -1.49 18.70
N LYS A 153 -6.73 -1.01 17.46
CA LYS A 153 -7.79 -1.04 16.46
C LYS A 153 -7.61 -2.26 15.57
N ILE A 154 -7.97 -3.42 16.10
CA ILE A 154 -7.74 -4.72 15.45
C ILE A 154 -8.47 -4.80 14.11
N GLU A 155 -9.63 -4.16 14.02
CA GLU A 155 -10.41 -3.98 12.81
C GLU A 155 -9.66 -3.19 11.72
N HIS A 156 -8.65 -2.39 12.09
CA HIS A 156 -7.78 -1.68 11.16
C HIS A 156 -6.46 -2.44 10.97
N SER A 157 -6.52 -3.42 10.06
CA SER A 157 -5.47 -4.42 9.81
C SER A 157 -4.05 -3.91 9.54
N ASP A 158 -3.88 -2.63 9.17
CA ASP A 158 -2.63 -2.03 8.69
C ASP A 158 -1.47 -2.16 9.67
N PHE A 159 -1.73 -2.07 10.98
CA PHE A 159 -0.68 -2.19 11.99
C PHE A 159 -0.01 -3.57 11.94
N PHE A 160 -0.82 -4.61 11.80
CA PHE A 160 -0.40 -6.00 11.82
C PHE A 160 0.16 -6.48 10.48
N GLY A 161 -0.38 -5.93 9.39
CA GLY A 161 0.16 -6.08 8.04
C GLY A 161 1.49 -5.37 7.84
N ALA A 162 1.99 -4.63 8.83
CA ALA A 162 3.30 -4.00 8.81
C ALA A 162 3.58 -3.27 7.49
N LYS A 163 2.66 -2.37 7.08
CA LYS A 163 2.72 -1.61 5.82
C LYS A 163 4.13 -1.05 5.55
N GLY A 164 4.49 -1.01 4.27
CA GLY A 164 5.84 -0.69 3.81
C GLY A 164 5.94 -0.71 2.29
N ILE A 165 7.17 -0.57 1.81
CA ILE A 165 7.53 -0.58 0.39
C ILE A 165 8.49 -1.73 0.10
N GLY A 166 8.12 -2.56 -0.88
CA GLY A 166 8.98 -3.58 -1.45
C GLY A 166 9.61 -3.09 -2.74
N MET A 167 10.87 -3.44 -2.98
CA MET A 167 11.58 -3.26 -4.24
C MET A 167 11.98 -4.64 -4.77
N VAL A 168 11.80 -4.86 -6.06
CA VAL A 168 12.54 -5.89 -6.81
C VAL A 168 13.23 -5.25 -8.01
N ARG A 169 14.43 -5.71 -8.32
CA ARG A 169 15.14 -5.37 -9.56
C ARG A 169 15.05 -6.52 -10.52
N LEU A 170 14.56 -6.23 -11.73
CA LEU A 170 14.34 -7.20 -12.78
C LEU A 170 15.41 -7.07 -13.87
N ALA A 171 15.95 -8.19 -14.32
CA ALA A 171 16.84 -8.23 -15.47
C ALA A 171 16.02 -8.24 -16.78
N LEU A 172 15.82 -7.07 -17.38
CA LEU A 172 15.14 -6.96 -18.69
C LEU A 172 16.01 -7.46 -19.85
N GLY A 173 17.32 -7.19 -19.83
CA GLY A 173 18.20 -7.48 -20.97
C GLY A 173 17.92 -6.62 -22.22
N GLY A 174 18.78 -6.77 -23.25
CA GLY A 174 18.58 -6.15 -24.57
C GLY A 174 18.88 -4.65 -24.70
N PRO A 175 18.51 -4.02 -25.84
CA PRO A 175 18.87 -2.63 -26.18
C PRO A 175 18.14 -1.53 -25.38
N ALA A 176 17.16 -1.90 -24.54
CA ALA A 176 16.22 -0.99 -23.89
C ALA A 176 16.63 -0.57 -22.46
N GLY A 177 17.62 -1.23 -21.89
CA GLY A 177 18.13 -0.99 -20.54
C GLY A 177 18.63 -2.28 -19.89
N ARG A 178 19.47 -2.15 -18.87
CA ARG A 178 20.00 -3.32 -18.14
C ARG A 178 18.99 -3.90 -17.14
N GLY A 179 18.00 -3.13 -16.70
CA GLY A 179 17.00 -3.61 -15.77
C GLY A 179 15.78 -2.72 -15.59
N LEU A 180 14.86 -3.22 -14.77
CA LEU A 180 13.62 -2.55 -14.35
C LEU A 180 13.53 -2.63 -12.83
N ASP A 181 13.48 -1.47 -12.18
CA ASP A 181 13.24 -1.35 -10.74
C ASP A 181 11.72 -1.25 -10.52
N VAL A 182 11.16 -2.25 -9.84
CA VAL A 182 9.74 -2.32 -9.51
C VAL A 182 9.56 -2.12 -8.02
N TYR A 183 8.75 -1.13 -7.66
CA TYR A 183 8.37 -0.83 -6.30
C TYR A 183 6.90 -1.18 -6.09
N CYS A 184 6.62 -1.93 -5.02
CA CYS A 184 5.30 -2.34 -4.60
C CYS A 184 4.99 -1.70 -3.25
N THR A 185 3.88 -0.98 -3.14
CA THR A 185 3.44 -0.43 -1.85
C THR A 185 1.92 -0.55 -1.69
N HIS A 186 1.48 -0.57 -0.44
CA HIS A 186 0.11 -0.34 -0.04
C HIS A 186 0.17 0.65 1.12
N LEU A 187 -0.29 1.89 0.94
CA LEU A 187 -0.27 2.90 2.01
C LEU A 187 -1.47 2.72 2.95
N HIS A 188 -1.45 3.40 4.09
CA HIS A 188 -2.41 3.19 5.17
C HIS A 188 -3.84 3.47 4.72
N ALA A 189 -4.79 2.56 4.94
CA ALA A 189 -6.20 2.80 4.59
C ALA A 189 -6.85 3.87 5.48
N ARG A 190 -7.98 4.45 5.05
CA ARG A 190 -8.64 5.56 5.75
C ARG A 190 -9.59 5.10 6.86
N TYR A 191 -10.28 3.99 6.70
CA TYR A 191 -11.19 3.39 7.69
C TYR A 191 -12.30 4.30 8.28
N CYS A 192 -12.56 5.48 7.72
CA CYS A 192 -13.57 6.41 8.22
C CYS A 192 -14.26 7.16 7.09
N ASP A 193 -15.45 7.71 7.40
CA ASP A 193 -16.37 8.37 6.46
C ASP A 193 -15.65 9.32 5.49
N PRO A 194 -16.14 9.43 4.23
CA PRO A 194 -15.48 10.12 3.14
C PRO A 194 -15.22 11.60 3.45
N PRO A 195 -14.28 12.26 2.73
CA PRO A 195 -14.06 13.67 2.98
C PRO A 195 -15.32 14.40 2.52
N PRO A 196 -15.58 15.63 2.98
CA PRO A 196 -16.65 16.42 2.39
C PRO A 196 -16.48 16.40 0.86
N PRO A 197 -17.52 16.03 0.11
CA PRO A 197 -17.37 15.79 -1.32
C PRO A 197 -17.02 17.10 -2.06
N PRO A 198 -16.50 17.02 -3.30
CA PRO A 198 -16.13 18.19 -4.07
C PRO A 198 -17.27 19.22 -4.14
N LYS A 199 -16.93 20.50 -4.27
CA LYS A 199 -17.92 21.59 -4.29
C LYS A 199 -18.88 21.39 -5.46
N GLY A 200 -20.16 21.19 -5.11
CA GLY A 200 -21.22 20.93 -6.10
C GLY A 200 -21.46 19.46 -6.41
N TYR A 201 -20.84 18.52 -5.69
CA TYR A 201 -21.17 17.09 -5.82
C TYR A 201 -22.63 16.84 -5.44
N VAL A 202 -23.31 16.09 -6.30
CA VAL A 202 -24.69 15.65 -6.13
C VAL A 202 -24.64 14.13 -6.05
N THR A 203 -25.16 13.55 -4.97
CA THR A 203 -25.21 12.09 -4.84
C THR A 203 -26.12 11.48 -5.91
N ARG A 204 -26.06 10.16 -6.08
CA ARG A 204 -26.92 9.41 -7.01
C ARG A 204 -28.42 9.69 -6.81
N ASP A 205 -28.82 10.09 -5.60
CA ASP A 205 -30.20 10.41 -5.22
C ASP A 205 -30.56 11.90 -5.36
N GLY A 206 -29.70 12.72 -5.98
CA GLY A 206 -29.98 14.14 -6.18
C GLY A 206 -29.72 15.03 -4.97
N VAL A 207 -29.16 14.49 -3.88
CA VAL A 207 -28.89 15.25 -2.65
C VAL A 207 -27.59 16.04 -2.80
N ARG A 208 -27.68 17.36 -2.64
CA ARG A 208 -26.54 18.27 -2.61
C ARG A 208 -25.95 18.30 -1.20
N VAL A 209 -24.74 17.79 -1.02
CA VAL A 209 -24.06 17.78 0.28
C VAL A 209 -23.40 19.13 0.54
N THR A 210 -23.66 19.74 1.69
CA THR A 210 -23.05 21.00 2.13
C THR A 210 -21.69 20.75 2.80
N TRP A 211 -20.75 21.64 2.52
CA TRP A 211 -19.35 21.58 2.96
C TRP A 211 -19.18 21.77 4.47
N ASN A 212 -18.28 21.01 5.08
CA ASN A 212 -17.66 21.36 6.36
C ASN A 212 -16.14 21.44 6.17
N GLU A 213 -15.62 22.65 6.03
CA GLU A 213 -14.18 22.96 5.90
C GLU A 213 -13.46 22.80 7.25
N SER A 214 -13.40 21.58 7.80
CA SER A 214 -12.41 21.34 8.84
C SER A 214 -11.03 21.47 8.21
N LYS A 215 -10.30 22.54 8.57
CA LYS A 215 -8.88 22.73 8.18
C LYS A 215 -7.95 21.66 8.79
N ASN A 216 -8.46 20.83 9.70
CA ASN A 216 -7.74 19.71 10.29
C ASN A 216 -8.18 18.40 9.62
N PRO A 217 -7.37 17.80 8.72
CA PRO A 217 -7.73 16.54 8.07
C PRO A 217 -7.93 15.39 9.06
N LEU A 218 -7.31 15.44 10.25
CA LEU A 218 -7.49 14.41 11.27
C LEU A 218 -8.90 14.34 11.85
N SER A 219 -9.78 15.33 11.61
CA SER A 219 -11.15 15.28 12.11
C SER A 219 -12.05 14.33 11.31
N TYR A 220 -11.66 13.99 10.08
CA TYR A 220 -12.42 13.11 9.17
C TYR A 220 -11.54 11.99 8.58
N ASP A 221 -10.25 11.98 8.90
CA ASP A 221 -9.25 11.03 8.44
C ASP A 221 -8.12 10.90 9.47
N GLU A 222 -8.33 10.02 10.46
CA GLU A 222 -7.37 9.82 11.55
C GLU A 222 -6.00 9.26 11.08
N TYR A 223 -5.92 8.74 9.85
CA TYR A 223 -4.70 8.21 9.25
C TYR A 223 -4.07 9.15 8.22
N ALA A 224 -4.55 10.39 8.08
CA ALA A 224 -3.97 11.34 7.13
C ALA A 224 -2.47 11.55 7.38
N SER A 225 -2.06 11.68 8.64
CA SER A 225 -0.65 11.82 9.04
C SER A 225 0.17 10.56 8.78
N HIS A 226 -0.41 9.38 9.01
CA HIS A 226 0.21 8.10 8.70
C HIS A 226 0.48 7.99 7.20
N ARG A 227 -0.55 8.19 6.36
CA ARG A 227 -0.38 8.16 4.90
C ARG A 227 0.62 9.19 4.39
N ALA A 228 0.59 10.42 4.90
CA ALA A 228 1.54 11.46 4.50
C ALA A 228 2.99 11.07 4.83
N ALA A 229 3.23 10.52 6.03
CA ALA A 229 4.53 10.04 6.45
C ALA A 229 5.00 8.86 5.58
N GLN A 230 4.15 7.85 5.38
CA GLN A 230 4.46 6.68 4.56
C GLN A 230 4.75 7.06 3.10
N ALA A 231 3.96 7.98 2.52
CA ALA A 231 4.17 8.48 1.17
C ALA A 231 5.54 9.15 1.00
N PHE A 232 5.98 9.90 2.02
CA PHE A 232 7.31 10.52 2.01
C PHE A 232 8.43 9.50 2.15
N GLU A 233 8.30 8.55 3.08
CA GLU A 233 9.26 7.46 3.25
C GLU A 233 9.37 6.61 1.98
N ALA A 234 8.25 6.31 1.32
CA ALA A 234 8.21 5.63 0.02
C ALA A 234 9.00 6.39 -1.04
N ALA A 235 8.78 7.71 -1.13
CA ALA A 235 9.44 8.54 -2.11
C ALA A 235 10.96 8.63 -1.87
N LYS A 236 11.38 8.79 -0.62
CA LYS A 236 12.80 8.77 -0.23
C LYS A 236 13.45 7.42 -0.52
N PHE A 237 12.75 6.33 -0.21
CA PHE A 237 13.24 4.98 -0.47
C PHE A 237 13.50 4.79 -1.96
N ILE A 238 12.50 5.07 -2.83
CA ILE A 238 12.65 4.97 -4.28
C ILE A 238 13.81 5.84 -4.79
N ALA A 239 13.90 7.09 -4.31
CA ALA A 239 14.97 8.00 -4.72
C ALA A 239 16.37 7.48 -4.35
N ALA A 240 16.49 6.82 -3.19
CA ALA A 240 17.76 6.29 -2.70
C ALA A 240 18.16 4.95 -3.34
N THR A 241 17.20 4.14 -3.77
CA THR A 241 17.46 2.75 -4.18
C THR A 241 17.38 2.52 -5.69
N ARG A 242 16.76 3.44 -6.43
CA ARG A 242 16.65 3.32 -7.88
C ARG A 242 18.02 3.36 -8.55
N ASP A 243 18.23 2.50 -9.53
CA ASP A 243 19.36 2.59 -10.44
C ASP A 243 18.98 3.57 -11.56
N PRO A 244 19.72 4.68 -11.73
CA PRO A 244 19.42 5.66 -12.78
C PRO A 244 19.54 5.10 -14.21
N ARG A 245 20.13 3.91 -14.41
CA ARG A 245 20.23 3.22 -15.70
C ARG A 245 19.01 2.34 -16.00
N ASN A 246 18.14 2.14 -15.02
CA ASN A 246 16.98 1.26 -15.14
C ASN A 246 15.69 2.04 -15.41
N LEU A 247 14.74 1.37 -16.06
CA LEU A 247 13.35 1.81 -16.06
C LEU A 247 12.85 1.70 -14.61
N CYS A 248 12.09 2.67 -14.12
CA CYS A 248 11.58 2.65 -12.75
C CYS A 248 10.05 2.65 -12.78
N VAL A 249 9.43 1.74 -12.03
CA VAL A 249 7.99 1.62 -11.86
C VAL A 249 7.64 1.53 -10.38
N LEU A 250 6.75 2.40 -9.91
CA LEU A 250 6.05 2.26 -8.63
C LEU A 250 4.61 1.84 -8.94
N ALA A 251 4.18 0.73 -8.38
CA ALA A 251 2.85 0.18 -8.57
C ALA A 251 2.21 -0.15 -7.21
N GLY A 252 0.94 0.20 -7.06
CA GLY A 252 0.17 -0.17 -5.88
C GLY A 252 -0.93 0.79 -5.50
N ASP A 253 -1.55 0.47 -4.37
CA ASP A 253 -2.61 1.26 -3.74
C ASP A 253 -1.99 2.31 -2.81
N LEU A 254 -2.11 3.58 -3.20
CA LEU A 254 -1.62 4.70 -2.40
C LEU A 254 -2.63 5.20 -1.37
N ASN A 255 -3.87 4.68 -1.35
CA ASN A 255 -4.97 5.17 -0.52
C ASN A 255 -5.11 6.71 -0.58
N MET A 256 -4.81 7.27 -1.75
CA MET A 256 -4.71 8.71 -1.97
C MET A 256 -5.15 9.08 -3.38
N PRO A 257 -6.06 10.07 -3.53
CA PRO A 257 -6.41 10.62 -4.84
C PRO A 257 -5.25 11.28 -5.56
N GLU A 258 -5.34 11.33 -6.87
CA GLU A 258 -4.28 11.79 -7.79
C GLU A 258 -3.81 13.23 -7.54
N LYS A 259 -4.70 14.07 -7.01
CA LYS A 259 -4.46 15.49 -6.73
C LYS A 259 -4.14 15.77 -5.26
N SER A 260 -4.04 14.72 -4.43
CA SER A 260 -3.64 14.88 -3.03
C SER A 260 -2.18 15.34 -2.92
N ALA A 261 -1.87 16.01 -1.81
CA ALA A 261 -0.51 16.42 -1.49
C ALA A 261 0.46 15.23 -1.45
N GLY A 262 0.05 14.11 -0.85
CA GLY A 262 0.89 12.91 -0.74
C GLY A 262 1.15 12.22 -2.08
N ALA A 263 0.13 12.03 -2.93
CA ALA A 263 0.34 11.45 -4.27
C ALA A 263 1.20 12.35 -5.16
N THR A 264 1.08 13.67 -5.02
CA THR A 264 1.94 14.63 -5.70
C THR A 264 3.37 14.56 -5.19
N MET A 265 3.57 14.57 -3.86
CA MET A 265 4.87 14.41 -3.23
C MET A 265 5.60 13.13 -3.69
N VAL A 266 4.92 11.98 -3.73
CA VAL A 266 5.50 10.72 -4.22
C VAL A 266 6.00 10.88 -5.65
N ARG A 267 5.14 11.33 -6.57
CA ARG A 267 5.53 11.51 -7.98
C ARG A 267 6.75 12.43 -8.14
N ARG A 268 6.86 13.48 -7.32
CA ARG A 268 7.95 14.46 -7.43
C ARG A 268 9.25 13.99 -6.80
N LEU A 269 9.19 13.53 -5.55
CA LEU A 269 10.38 13.16 -4.78
C LEU A 269 10.93 11.79 -5.16
N ALA A 270 10.11 10.85 -5.65
CA ALA A 270 10.53 9.52 -6.07
C ALA A 270 11.22 9.50 -7.45
N GLY A 271 11.98 10.54 -7.78
CA GLY A 271 12.71 10.63 -9.04
C GLY A 271 11.84 11.01 -10.25
N ARG A 272 10.84 11.88 -10.02
CA ARG A 272 9.93 12.44 -11.05
C ARG A 272 9.12 11.37 -11.78
N LEU A 273 8.48 10.48 -11.03
CA LEU A 273 7.55 9.50 -11.58
C LEU A 273 6.36 10.18 -12.25
N ARG A 274 5.92 9.59 -13.34
CA ARG A 274 4.82 10.02 -14.18
C ARG A 274 3.68 9.03 -14.05
N ASP A 275 2.47 9.55 -14.11
CA ASP A 275 1.25 8.76 -13.98
C ASP A 275 0.89 8.15 -15.34
N SER A 276 1.02 6.83 -15.49
CA SER A 276 0.86 6.18 -16.79
C SER A 276 -0.56 6.35 -17.34
N PHE A 277 -1.57 6.29 -16.49
CA PHE A 277 -2.97 6.44 -16.86
C PHE A 277 -3.24 7.85 -17.40
N ARG A 278 -2.73 8.88 -16.72
CA ARG A 278 -2.90 10.28 -17.12
C ARG A 278 -2.11 10.68 -18.36
N GLU A 279 -1.08 9.94 -18.74
CA GLU A 279 -0.37 10.20 -20.01
C GLU A 279 -1.20 9.85 -21.25
N VAL A 280 -2.23 9.02 -21.11
CA VAL A 280 -3.00 8.48 -22.24
C VAL A 280 -4.52 8.61 -22.08
N SER A 281 -5.01 9.06 -20.93
CA SER A 281 -6.44 9.15 -20.63
C SER A 281 -6.79 10.35 -19.76
N ASP A 282 -7.82 11.08 -20.19
CA ASP A 282 -8.48 12.14 -19.42
C ASP A 282 -9.70 11.64 -18.63
N ALA A 283 -10.08 10.36 -18.77
CA ALA A 283 -11.22 9.78 -18.06
C ALA A 283 -10.99 9.72 -16.54
N ASP A 284 -12.04 9.69 -15.72
CA ASP A 284 -11.86 9.70 -14.25
C ASP A 284 -10.99 8.54 -13.74
N GLY A 285 -11.15 7.34 -14.32
CA GLY A 285 -10.30 6.19 -14.02
C GLY A 285 -10.46 5.66 -12.60
N PHE A 286 -11.68 5.71 -12.04
CA PHE A 286 -11.95 5.24 -10.68
C PHE A 286 -11.51 3.79 -10.47
N THR A 287 -10.76 3.55 -9.39
CA THR A 287 -10.27 2.23 -9.00
C THR A 287 -10.95 1.71 -7.75
N ILE A 288 -11.50 2.58 -6.90
CA ILE A 288 -12.29 2.22 -5.71
C ILE A 288 -13.63 2.96 -5.72
N ASP A 289 -14.64 2.35 -5.09
CA ASP A 289 -16.02 2.85 -5.02
C ASP A 289 -16.61 3.19 -6.40
N ALA A 290 -16.08 2.56 -7.45
CA ALA A 290 -16.50 2.81 -8.81
C ALA A 290 -18.00 2.46 -8.94
N PRO A 291 -18.82 3.31 -9.59
CA PRO A 291 -20.27 3.11 -9.64
C PRO A 291 -20.70 1.80 -10.31
N ASP A 292 -19.84 1.23 -11.14
CA ASP A 292 -20.02 -0.03 -11.85
C ASP A 292 -19.43 -1.24 -11.09
N ASN A 293 -18.74 -1.04 -9.96
CA ASN A 293 -18.25 -2.15 -9.16
C ASN A 293 -19.38 -2.76 -8.30
N VAL A 294 -19.57 -4.07 -8.43
CA VAL A 294 -20.59 -4.83 -7.69
C VAL A 294 -20.38 -4.86 -6.17
N HIS A 295 -19.18 -4.55 -5.69
CA HIS A 295 -18.86 -4.47 -4.26
C HIS A 295 -19.02 -3.06 -3.70
N THR A 296 -19.22 -2.05 -4.54
CA THR A 296 -19.54 -0.68 -4.08
C THR A 296 -20.87 -0.71 -3.33
N PRO A 297 -20.93 -0.29 -2.05
CA PRO A 297 -22.15 -0.32 -1.27
C PRO A 297 -23.29 0.48 -1.93
N ALA A 298 -24.52 -0.05 -1.91
CA ALA A 298 -25.67 0.69 -2.44
C ALA A 298 -26.05 1.91 -1.57
N VAL A 299 -25.75 1.85 -0.27
CA VAL A 299 -26.03 2.90 0.72
C VAL A 299 -24.73 3.25 1.42
N GLY A 300 -24.42 4.54 1.54
CA GLY A 300 -23.20 5.01 2.20
C GLY A 300 -21.91 4.86 1.38
N ALA A 301 -22.00 4.63 0.06
CA ALA A 301 -20.82 4.62 -0.80
C ALA A 301 -20.07 5.95 -0.71
N GLU A 302 -18.74 5.85 -0.67
CA GLU A 302 -17.88 7.02 -0.79
C GLU A 302 -17.89 7.56 -2.23
N PRO A 303 -17.52 8.84 -2.44
CA PRO A 303 -17.26 9.33 -3.77
C PRO A 303 -16.18 8.47 -4.45
N PRO A 304 -16.40 8.03 -5.71
CA PRO A 304 -15.48 7.17 -6.41
C PRO A 304 -14.12 7.85 -6.58
N GLN A 305 -13.05 7.08 -6.40
CA GLN A 305 -11.68 7.60 -6.38
C GLN A 305 -10.74 6.72 -7.21
N ARG A 306 -9.67 7.34 -7.72
CA ARG A 306 -8.52 6.63 -8.27
C ARG A 306 -7.41 6.67 -7.22
N ILE A 307 -7.10 5.52 -6.65
CA ILE A 307 -6.09 5.38 -5.59
C ILE A 307 -5.05 4.30 -5.90
N ASP A 308 -5.28 3.49 -6.94
CA ASP A 308 -4.32 2.53 -7.48
C ASP A 308 -3.59 3.15 -8.67
N TYR A 309 -2.26 2.97 -8.71
CA TYR A 309 -1.42 3.61 -9.72
C TYR A 309 -0.36 2.68 -10.29
N VAL A 310 -0.05 2.90 -11.56
CA VAL A 310 1.26 2.57 -12.14
C VAL A 310 1.96 3.89 -12.44
N LEU A 311 2.92 4.25 -11.60
CA LEU A 311 3.77 5.42 -11.76
C LEU A 311 5.12 4.99 -12.33
N TRP A 312 5.72 5.78 -13.21
CA TRP A 312 6.94 5.36 -13.89
C TRP A 312 7.90 6.51 -14.25
N SER A 313 9.18 6.22 -14.36
CA SER A 313 10.16 7.14 -14.93
C SER A 313 11.13 6.39 -15.86
N PRO A 314 11.57 7.02 -16.97
CA PRO A 314 12.54 6.41 -17.86
C PRO A 314 13.93 6.43 -17.19
N PRO A 315 14.89 5.62 -17.69
CA PRO A 315 16.29 5.76 -17.32
C PRO A 315 16.78 7.20 -17.48
N THR A 316 17.59 7.66 -16.53
CA THR A 316 18.19 9.01 -16.52
C THR A 316 19.67 9.00 -16.91
N LEU A 317 20.34 7.86 -16.81
CA LEU A 317 21.70 7.64 -17.33
C LEU A 317 21.68 6.66 -18.51
N GLY A 318 22.51 6.94 -19.52
CA GLY A 318 22.74 6.04 -20.64
C GLY A 318 23.45 4.74 -20.24
N THR A 319 23.39 3.72 -21.09
CA THR A 319 24.02 2.40 -20.88
C THR A 319 25.52 2.38 -21.20
N SER A 320 26.06 3.45 -21.82
CA SER A 320 27.49 3.67 -22.06
C SER A 320 28.02 4.81 -21.19
N SER A 321 29.28 4.68 -20.76
CA SER A 321 30.01 5.68 -19.98
C SER A 321 30.19 6.99 -20.76
N GLY A 322 29.22 7.89 -20.67
CA GLY A 322 29.33 9.24 -21.20
C GLY A 322 28.05 9.73 -21.89
N SER A 323 27.39 10.70 -21.24
CA SER A 323 26.24 11.48 -21.70
C SER A 323 24.85 10.80 -21.67
N PRO A 324 23.87 11.39 -20.94
CA PRO A 324 22.45 10.98 -20.93
C PRO A 324 21.75 10.99 -22.30
N ARG A 325 22.39 11.57 -23.34
CA ARG A 325 21.82 11.74 -24.68
C ARG A 325 22.34 10.77 -25.74
N ALA A 326 23.32 9.92 -25.42
CA ALA A 326 24.09 9.21 -26.44
C ALA A 326 23.41 7.95 -27.04
N SER A 327 22.36 7.40 -26.42
CA SER A 327 21.68 6.23 -27.02
C SER A 327 20.62 6.62 -28.05
N GLY A 328 19.89 7.73 -27.93
CA GLY A 328 18.88 8.14 -28.93
C GLY A 328 17.56 7.37 -28.91
N GLY A 329 17.42 6.35 -28.04
CA GLY A 329 16.19 5.60 -27.81
C GLY A 329 15.25 6.29 -26.81
N ARG A 330 13.98 5.89 -26.76
CA ARG A 330 12.96 6.53 -25.90
C ARG A 330 11.91 5.56 -25.40
N TRP A 331 11.58 5.65 -24.11
CA TRP A 331 10.41 4.98 -23.52
C TRP A 331 9.15 5.87 -23.59
N TRP A 332 7.97 5.27 -23.75
CA TRP A 332 6.66 5.94 -23.60
C TRP A 332 5.57 4.96 -23.11
N VAL A 333 4.45 5.51 -22.63
CA VAL A 333 3.23 4.74 -22.34
C VAL A 333 2.44 4.58 -23.65
N GLU A 334 2.28 3.34 -24.10
CA GLU A 334 1.47 3.03 -25.27
C GLU A 334 -0.02 3.01 -24.92
N SER A 335 -0.34 2.33 -23.82
CA SER A 335 -1.70 2.25 -23.27
C SER A 335 -1.65 2.13 -21.75
N SER A 336 -2.71 2.59 -21.10
CA SER A 336 -2.96 2.37 -19.68
C SER A 336 -4.46 2.43 -19.44
N GLU A 337 -4.97 1.50 -18.64
CA GLU A 337 -6.41 1.33 -18.43
C GLU A 337 -6.74 0.83 -17.03
N VAL A 338 -7.98 1.08 -16.62
CA VAL A 338 -8.57 0.50 -15.41
C VAL A 338 -9.14 -0.88 -15.75
N CYS A 339 -8.53 -1.92 -15.19
CA CYS A 339 -8.84 -3.31 -15.46
C CYS A 339 -9.98 -3.82 -14.58
N ARG A 340 -11.11 -4.16 -15.21
CA ARG A 340 -12.33 -4.66 -14.55
C ARG A 340 -12.42 -6.17 -14.64
N PHE A 341 -11.60 -6.87 -13.86
CA PHE A 341 -11.60 -8.32 -13.88
C PHE A 341 -12.84 -8.88 -13.20
N VAL A 342 -13.42 -9.90 -13.82
CA VAL A 342 -14.63 -10.57 -13.37
C VAL A 342 -14.41 -12.07 -13.25
N ALA A 343 -15.09 -12.66 -12.28
CA ALA A 343 -15.14 -14.08 -12.00
C ALA A 343 -16.58 -14.56 -11.97
N ASP A 344 -16.79 -15.86 -12.19
CA ASP A 344 -18.03 -16.50 -11.75
C ASP A 344 -17.91 -16.82 -10.26
N VAL A 345 -18.74 -16.17 -9.44
CA VAL A 345 -18.84 -16.42 -8.01
C VAL A 345 -20.24 -16.92 -7.72
N LYS A 346 -20.36 -18.25 -7.53
CA LYS A 346 -21.62 -18.93 -7.21
C LYS A 346 -22.70 -18.69 -8.29
N GLY A 347 -22.34 -18.76 -9.56
CA GLY A 347 -23.24 -18.58 -10.71
C GLY A 347 -23.56 -17.12 -11.04
N ARG A 348 -22.81 -16.17 -10.48
CA ARG A 348 -22.97 -14.73 -10.73
C ARG A 348 -21.66 -14.15 -11.25
N ARG A 349 -21.76 -13.28 -12.27
CA ARG A 349 -20.63 -12.51 -12.76
C ARG A 349 -20.29 -11.41 -11.75
N THR A 350 -19.23 -11.60 -11.00
CA THR A 350 -18.83 -10.76 -9.86
C THR A 350 -17.42 -10.23 -10.09
N HIS A 351 -17.12 -9.02 -9.65
CA HIS A 351 -15.78 -8.46 -9.77
C HIS A 351 -14.82 -9.17 -8.82
N VAL A 352 -13.56 -9.36 -9.24
CA VAL A 352 -12.58 -10.09 -8.42
C VAL A 352 -12.16 -9.33 -7.17
N SER A 353 -12.37 -8.02 -7.11
CA SER A 353 -12.10 -7.16 -5.97
C SER A 353 -13.05 -5.96 -5.98
N ASP A 354 -13.22 -5.34 -4.82
CA ASP A 354 -13.73 -3.98 -4.65
C ASP A 354 -12.85 -2.90 -5.31
N HIS A 355 -11.58 -3.21 -5.53
CA HIS A 355 -10.67 -2.44 -6.38
C HIS A 355 -10.64 -2.90 -7.84
N PHE A 356 -10.60 -1.96 -8.78
CA PHE A 356 -10.17 -2.22 -10.15
C PHE A 356 -8.66 -2.03 -10.28
N GLY A 357 -8.01 -2.95 -10.98
CA GLY A 357 -6.57 -2.87 -11.23
C GLY A 357 -6.22 -1.78 -12.23
N VAL A 358 -4.93 -1.46 -12.32
CA VAL A 358 -4.41 -0.55 -13.36
C VAL A 358 -3.38 -1.30 -14.21
N GLY A 359 -3.71 -1.46 -15.49
CA GLY A 359 -2.85 -2.05 -16.51
C GLY A 359 -2.08 -0.96 -17.26
N THR A 360 -0.83 -1.22 -17.60
CA THR A 360 0.02 -0.29 -18.38
C THR A 360 0.93 -1.04 -19.33
N GLU A 361 0.96 -0.62 -20.60
CA GLU A 361 1.94 -1.05 -21.58
C GLU A 361 2.98 0.06 -21.82
N LEU A 362 4.22 -0.18 -21.38
CA LEU A 362 5.36 0.68 -21.66
C LEU A 362 6.09 0.16 -22.90
N ARG A 363 6.49 1.04 -23.82
CA ARG A 363 7.25 0.68 -25.02
C ARG A 363 8.56 1.44 -25.12
N TYR A 364 9.54 0.80 -25.76
CA TYR A 364 10.86 1.37 -26.03
C TYR A 364 11.12 1.45 -27.53
N ALA A 365 11.52 2.64 -27.97
CA ALA A 365 11.87 2.94 -29.35
C ALA A 365 13.38 2.89 -29.44
N LYS A 366 13.88 2.01 -30.30
CA LYS A 366 15.31 1.88 -30.52
C LYS A 366 15.86 3.09 -31.30
N PRO A 367 17.14 3.39 -31.13
CA PRO A 367 17.82 4.36 -31.97
C PRO A 367 17.77 3.88 -33.43
N GLY A 368 17.32 4.73 -34.35
CA GLY A 368 17.16 4.39 -35.77
C GLY A 368 15.75 3.93 -36.18
N ASP A 369 14.86 3.60 -35.24
CA ASP A 369 13.45 3.34 -35.55
C ASP A 369 12.67 4.67 -35.65
N GLY A 370 12.74 5.29 -36.82
CA GLY A 370 12.16 6.63 -37.06
C GLY A 370 10.65 6.70 -36.80
N VAL A 371 9.91 5.61 -37.06
CA VAL A 371 8.45 5.56 -36.86
C VAL A 371 8.13 5.49 -35.37
N ALA A 372 8.74 4.56 -34.64
CA ALA A 372 8.51 4.43 -33.20
C ALA A 372 8.99 5.68 -32.43
N LEU A 373 10.11 6.27 -32.85
CA LEU A 373 10.60 7.53 -32.28
C LEU A 373 9.65 8.70 -32.56
N ALA A 374 9.07 8.78 -33.76
CA ALA A 374 8.07 9.80 -34.08
C ALA A 374 6.80 9.64 -33.23
N GLN A 375 6.31 8.41 -33.04
CA GLN A 375 5.19 8.12 -32.14
C GLN A 375 5.50 8.51 -30.69
N ALA A 376 6.65 8.07 -30.18
CA ALA A 376 7.11 8.42 -28.83
C ALA A 376 7.27 9.94 -28.66
N ARG A 377 7.64 10.67 -29.72
CA ARG A 377 7.77 12.14 -29.73
C ARG A 377 6.43 12.88 -29.75
N ARG A 378 5.39 12.30 -30.35
CA ARG A 378 4.03 12.87 -30.36
C ARG A 378 3.35 12.77 -28.99
N ARG A 379 3.76 11.83 -28.13
CA ARG A 379 3.22 11.72 -26.78
C ARG A 379 3.56 12.97 -25.96
N PRO A 380 2.59 13.56 -25.24
CA PRO A 380 2.81 14.76 -24.43
C PRO A 380 4.01 14.55 -23.51
N ARG A 381 4.91 15.53 -23.45
CA ARG A 381 5.83 15.59 -22.32
C ARG A 381 5.04 16.05 -21.11
N PRO A 382 5.29 15.50 -19.91
CA PRO A 382 4.73 16.08 -18.71
C PRO A 382 5.12 17.57 -18.68
N PRO A 383 4.23 18.45 -18.20
CA PRO A 383 4.59 19.83 -17.97
C PRO A 383 5.84 19.88 -17.07
N PRO A 384 6.73 20.86 -17.27
CA PRO A 384 7.85 21.08 -16.37
C PRO A 384 7.37 21.04 -14.90
N SER A 385 8.18 20.48 -14.01
CA SER A 385 7.89 20.59 -12.58
C SER A 385 7.78 22.07 -12.22
N ASP A 386 6.65 22.45 -11.63
CA ASP A 386 6.51 23.75 -11.02
C ASP A 386 7.05 23.60 -9.59
N ASP A 387 8.27 24.10 -9.37
CA ASP A 387 8.95 24.04 -8.08
C ASP A 387 8.05 24.58 -6.95
N ALA A 388 7.19 25.58 -7.23
CA ALA A 388 6.27 26.12 -6.24
C ALA A 388 5.17 25.12 -5.86
N VAL A 389 4.59 24.42 -6.84
CA VAL A 389 3.57 23.38 -6.62
C VAL A 389 4.18 22.19 -5.86
N ASP A 390 5.39 21.80 -6.23
CA ASP A 390 6.08 20.66 -5.63
C ASP A 390 6.45 20.96 -4.16
N ILE A 391 6.99 22.16 -3.90
CA ILE A 391 7.27 22.63 -2.54
C ILE A 391 5.96 22.71 -1.73
N ALA A 392 4.89 23.26 -2.31
CA ALA A 392 3.60 23.37 -1.63
C ALA A 392 3.02 22.00 -1.23
N ALA A 393 3.15 20.98 -2.09
CA ALA A 393 2.69 19.62 -1.77
C ALA A 393 3.47 19.00 -0.59
N VAL A 394 4.79 19.16 -0.55
CA VAL A 394 5.61 18.69 0.58
C VAL A 394 5.31 19.48 1.85
N GLN A 395 5.11 20.79 1.75
CA GLN A 395 4.73 21.63 2.90
C GLN A 395 3.37 21.25 3.48
N GLU A 396 2.40 20.93 2.62
CA GLU A 396 1.10 20.44 3.09
C GLU A 396 1.25 19.09 3.79
N ALA A 397 2.05 18.17 3.25
CA ALA A 397 2.37 16.92 3.93
C ALA A 397 3.04 17.15 5.31
N CYS A 398 4.00 18.09 5.41
CA CYS A 398 4.60 18.50 6.69
C CYS A 398 3.53 18.94 7.70
N ARG A 399 2.59 19.79 7.26
CA ARG A 399 1.50 20.30 8.12
C ARG A 399 0.63 19.16 8.64
N VAL A 400 0.29 18.19 7.78
CA VAL A 400 -0.52 17.03 8.16
C VAL A 400 0.23 16.14 9.17
N VAL A 401 1.53 15.89 8.96
CA VAL A 401 2.35 15.10 9.91
C VAL A 401 2.52 15.83 11.24
N GLU A 402 2.70 17.16 11.23
CA GLU A 402 2.79 17.98 12.45
C GLU A 402 1.52 17.90 13.30
N LEU A 403 0.34 17.88 12.67
CA LEU A 403 -0.92 17.59 13.36
C LEU A 403 -0.93 16.18 13.96
N GLY A 404 -0.38 15.19 13.25
CA GLY A 404 -0.23 13.82 13.74
C GLY A 404 0.67 13.72 14.98
N VAL A 405 1.80 14.45 14.99
CA VAL A 405 2.70 14.52 16.17
C VAL A 405 1.95 15.07 17.39
N ALA A 406 1.18 16.16 17.20
CA ALA A 406 0.39 16.77 18.26
C ALA A 406 -0.70 15.82 18.79
N ASP A 407 -1.40 15.12 17.88
CA ASP A 407 -2.42 14.13 18.24
C ASP A 407 -1.82 12.94 19.01
N ALA A 408 -0.70 12.37 18.53
CA ALA A 408 0.00 11.28 19.20
C ALA A 408 0.48 11.70 20.60
N ALA A 409 0.98 12.92 20.77
CA ALA A 409 1.34 13.48 22.07
C ALA A 409 0.13 13.62 23.01
N ALA A 410 -1.01 14.10 22.49
CA ALA A 410 -2.23 14.23 23.28
C ALA A 410 -2.80 12.86 23.69
N ARG A 411 -2.78 11.86 22.80
CA ARG A 411 -3.16 10.47 23.11
C ARG A 411 -2.23 9.88 24.16
N GLN A 412 -0.91 10.02 24.00
CA GLN A 412 0.07 9.57 24.98
C GLN A 412 -0.23 10.14 26.37
N TYR A 413 -0.41 11.47 26.47
CA TYR A 413 -0.70 12.13 27.73
C TYR A 413 -1.99 11.59 28.38
N LYS A 414 -3.07 11.44 27.60
CA LYS A 414 -4.34 10.88 28.08
C LYS A 414 -4.16 9.45 28.60
N ARG A 415 -3.42 8.60 27.89
CA ARG A 415 -3.12 7.21 28.32
C ARG A 415 -2.32 7.19 29.63
N GLN A 416 -1.30 8.04 29.75
CA GLN A 416 -0.50 8.16 30.97
C GLN A 416 -1.34 8.62 32.17
N MET A 417 -2.21 9.61 31.99
CA MET A 417 -3.09 10.07 33.07
C MET A 417 -4.08 8.99 33.50
N ARG A 418 -4.67 8.24 32.56
CA ARG A 418 -5.54 7.09 32.86
C ARG A 418 -4.81 6.00 33.64
N ALA A 419 -3.59 5.68 33.24
CA ALA A 419 -2.74 4.75 33.96
C ALA A 419 -2.45 5.22 35.39
N LEU A 420 -2.08 6.49 35.59
CA LEU A 420 -1.81 7.05 36.92
C LEU A 420 -3.05 7.03 37.82
N VAL A 421 -4.22 7.37 37.28
CA VAL A 421 -5.49 7.27 38.02
C VAL A 421 -5.78 5.82 38.39
N ALA A 422 -5.61 4.87 37.46
CA ALA A 422 -5.84 3.45 37.73
C ALA A 422 -4.88 2.89 38.80
N VAL A 423 -3.60 3.27 38.75
CA VAL A 423 -2.61 2.90 39.78
C VAL A 423 -2.97 3.53 41.13
N GLY A 424 -3.37 4.81 41.15
CA GLY A 424 -3.82 5.49 42.38
C GLY A 424 -5.03 4.79 43.01
N LEU A 425 -6.03 4.43 42.21
CA LEU A 425 -7.18 3.64 42.67
C LEU A 425 -6.77 2.26 43.20
N LEU A 426 -5.82 1.58 42.52
CA LEU A 426 -5.30 0.30 42.98
C LEU A 426 -4.59 0.41 44.33
N LEU A 427 -3.81 1.48 44.55
CA LEU A 427 -3.15 1.75 45.82
C LEU A 427 -4.15 2.04 46.94
N VAL A 428 -5.22 2.80 46.66
CA VAL A 428 -6.31 3.04 47.62
C VAL A 428 -7.02 1.74 47.98
N MET A 429 -7.29 0.86 47.00
CA MET A 429 -7.89 -0.44 47.24
C MET A 429 -7.00 -1.34 48.08
N LEU A 430 -5.71 -1.42 47.77
CA LEU A 430 -4.71 -2.17 48.54
C LEU A 430 -4.59 -1.65 49.97
N TRP A 431 -4.61 -0.32 50.13
CA TRP A 431 -4.58 0.31 51.45
C TRP A 431 -5.84 -0.01 52.25
N ALA A 432 -7.04 0.10 51.64
CA ALA A 432 -8.30 -0.25 52.28
C ALA A 432 -8.37 -1.72 52.73
N LEU A 433 -7.74 -2.63 51.97
CA LEU A 433 -7.58 -4.02 52.34
C LEU A 433 -6.57 -4.23 53.48
N HIS A 434 -5.50 -3.43 53.51
CA HIS A 434 -4.49 -3.52 54.56
C HIS A 434 -5.01 -3.06 55.93
N ILE A 435 -5.91 -2.08 55.96
CA ILE A 435 -6.48 -1.52 57.20
C ILE A 435 -7.80 -2.20 57.61
N ASP A 436 -8.17 -3.31 56.99
CA ASP A 436 -9.44 -4.03 57.21
C ASP A 436 -10.68 -3.13 57.12
N ALA A 437 -10.63 -2.08 56.28
CA ALA A 437 -11.74 -1.14 56.11
C ALA A 437 -12.91 -1.72 55.29
N LEU A 438 -12.78 -2.97 54.80
CA LEU A 438 -13.80 -3.67 54.03
C LEU A 438 -14.38 -4.84 54.84
N PRO A 439 -15.72 -5.00 54.90
CA PRO A 439 -16.35 -6.12 55.58
C PRO A 439 -15.83 -7.48 55.09
N ASP A 440 -15.77 -8.46 55.99
CA ASP A 440 -15.26 -9.80 55.66
C ASP A 440 -16.14 -10.59 54.70
N SER A 441 -17.42 -10.25 54.62
CA SER A 441 -18.41 -10.90 53.77
C SER A 441 -19.17 -9.91 52.91
N GLY A 442 -19.68 -10.39 51.77
CA GLY A 442 -20.45 -9.60 50.82
C GLY A 442 -19.82 -9.59 49.42
N LEU A 443 -20.66 -9.35 48.42
CA LEU A 443 -20.26 -9.36 47.01
C LEU A 443 -19.23 -8.27 46.70
N LEU A 444 -19.42 -7.06 47.22
CA LEU A 444 -18.55 -5.91 46.94
C LEU A 444 -17.12 -6.12 47.51
N PRO A 445 -16.91 -6.50 48.78
CA PRO A 445 -15.60 -6.89 49.29
C PRO A 445 -14.96 -8.05 48.51
N ALA A 446 -15.74 -9.07 48.13
CA ALA A 446 -15.22 -10.20 47.34
C ALA A 446 -14.75 -9.79 45.94
N LEU A 447 -15.46 -8.87 45.26
CA LEU A 447 -15.06 -8.32 43.97
C LEU A 447 -13.82 -7.42 44.10
N LEU A 448 -13.79 -6.55 45.12
CA LEU A 448 -12.67 -5.64 45.40
C LEU A 448 -11.40 -6.40 45.81
N ARG A 449 -11.50 -7.56 46.49
CA ARG A 449 -10.37 -8.42 46.90
C ARG A 449 -9.78 -9.29 45.79
N GLY A 450 -10.43 -9.39 44.63
CA GLY A 450 -9.99 -10.32 43.58
C GLY A 450 -10.19 -9.77 42.17
N PRO A 451 -11.31 -10.09 41.47
CA PRO A 451 -11.46 -9.80 40.05
C PRO A 451 -11.28 -8.32 39.68
N LEU A 452 -11.79 -7.39 40.49
CA LEU A 452 -11.72 -5.97 40.18
C LEU A 452 -10.29 -5.42 40.30
N MET A 453 -9.49 -5.88 41.28
CA MET A 453 -8.07 -5.53 41.36
C MET A 453 -7.29 -6.02 40.14
N VAL A 454 -7.53 -7.28 39.72
CA VAL A 454 -6.85 -7.86 38.56
C VAL A 454 -7.21 -7.09 37.29
N LEU A 455 -8.49 -6.77 37.09
CA LEU A 455 -8.95 -5.98 35.94
C LEU A 455 -8.37 -4.57 35.94
N LEU A 456 -8.34 -3.90 37.10
CA LEU A 456 -7.77 -2.55 37.23
C LEU A 456 -6.25 -2.55 36.99
N ALA A 457 -5.53 -3.56 37.51
CA ALA A 457 -4.11 -3.74 37.26
C ALA A 457 -3.84 -4.03 35.77
N ALA A 458 -4.59 -4.93 35.14
CA ALA A 458 -4.49 -5.21 33.72
C ALA A 458 -4.79 -3.97 32.86
N TYR A 459 -5.80 -3.19 33.23
CA TYR A 459 -6.12 -1.90 32.60
C TYR A 459 -4.97 -0.91 32.73
N ALA A 460 -4.41 -0.72 33.94
CA ALA A 460 -3.29 0.17 34.17
C ALA A 460 -2.06 -0.23 33.34
N VAL A 461 -1.72 -1.52 33.32
CA VAL A 461 -0.62 -2.06 32.50
C VAL A 461 -0.90 -1.84 31.01
N GLY A 462 -2.13 -2.09 30.54
CA GLY A 462 -2.53 -1.85 29.16
C GLY A 462 -2.38 -0.37 28.75
N GLU A 463 -2.85 0.56 29.58
CA GLU A 463 -2.70 2.00 29.35
C GLU A 463 -1.23 2.44 29.35
N LEU A 464 -0.39 1.85 30.23
CA LEU A 464 1.06 2.11 30.24
C LEU A 464 1.74 1.59 28.97
N ILE A 465 1.44 0.37 28.53
CA ILE A 465 1.99 -0.18 27.28
C ILE A 465 1.56 0.69 26.10
N MET A 466 0.27 1.04 26.01
CA MET A 466 -0.24 1.91 24.95
C MET A 466 0.44 3.28 24.97
N GLY A 467 0.56 3.93 26.13
CA GLY A 467 1.14 5.27 26.24
C GLY A 467 2.65 5.30 26.08
N GLN A 468 3.40 4.40 26.73
CA GLN A 468 4.86 4.43 26.78
C GLN A 468 5.54 3.73 25.62
N TYR A 469 4.93 2.68 25.10
CA TYR A 469 5.48 1.95 23.96
C TYR A 469 4.88 2.50 22.68
N PHE A 470 3.59 2.25 22.42
CA PHE A 470 3.01 2.51 21.10
C PHE A 470 2.83 4.00 20.76
N ASN A 471 2.22 4.80 21.63
CA ASN A 471 2.01 6.22 21.34
C ASN A 471 3.32 7.03 21.34
N LYS A 472 4.27 6.66 22.19
CA LYS A 472 5.58 7.31 22.25
C LYS A 472 6.41 6.98 21.01
N ASP A 473 6.43 5.71 20.59
CA ASP A 473 7.08 5.24 19.36
C ASP A 473 6.47 5.93 18.13
N GLU A 474 5.14 5.91 18.00
CA GLU A 474 4.42 6.60 16.93
C GLU A 474 4.79 8.09 16.87
N ARG A 475 4.78 8.78 18.01
CA ARG A 475 5.13 10.21 18.09
C ARG A 475 6.57 10.45 17.63
N PHE A 476 7.52 9.65 18.10
CA PHE A 476 8.94 9.80 17.75
C PHE A 476 9.20 9.48 16.28
N ALA A 477 8.57 8.44 15.75
CA ALA A 477 8.60 8.13 14.32
C ALA A 477 8.06 9.29 13.46
N MET A 478 6.90 9.87 13.82
CA MET A 478 6.37 11.03 13.11
C MET A 478 7.26 12.28 13.24
N GLN A 479 7.89 12.50 14.40
CA GLN A 479 8.82 13.60 14.61
C GLN A 479 10.06 13.49 13.71
N GLU A 480 10.60 12.27 13.57
CA GLU A 480 11.74 12.02 12.70
C GLU A 480 11.36 12.26 11.23
N VAL A 481 10.24 11.69 10.78
CA VAL A 481 9.75 11.92 9.41
C VAL A 481 9.51 13.41 9.14
N LEU A 482 8.92 14.15 10.10
CA LEU A 482 8.70 15.58 9.96
C LEU A 482 10.02 16.37 9.87
N ALA A 483 11.04 15.99 10.64
CA ALA A 483 12.36 16.60 10.55
C ALA A 483 12.98 16.39 9.15
N GLU A 484 12.90 15.16 8.63
CA GLU A 484 13.37 14.84 7.28
C GLU A 484 12.61 15.59 6.18
N MET A 485 11.28 15.73 6.31
CA MET A 485 10.47 16.51 5.37
C MET A 485 10.88 17.98 5.37
N ARG A 486 11.12 18.59 6.54
CA ARG A 486 11.57 19.98 6.66
C ARG A 486 12.95 20.18 6.03
N ILE A 487 13.88 19.22 6.19
CA ILE A 487 15.17 19.23 5.48
C ILE A 487 14.95 19.20 3.97
N THR A 488 14.07 18.33 3.49
CA THR A 488 13.75 18.21 2.05
C THR A 488 13.18 19.52 1.49
N VAL A 489 12.23 20.16 2.19
CA VAL A 489 11.67 21.47 1.77
C VAL A 489 12.77 22.53 1.65
N ASN A 490 13.70 22.58 2.60
CA ASN A 490 14.82 23.53 2.56
C ASN A 490 15.78 23.24 1.40
N ALA A 491 16.04 21.95 1.12
CA ALA A 491 16.84 21.52 -0.03
C ALA A 491 16.16 21.87 -1.37
N MET A 492 14.83 21.78 -1.45
CA MET A 492 14.07 22.22 -2.64
C MET A 492 14.17 23.74 -2.83
N ARG A 493 13.94 24.53 -1.77
CA ARG A 493 13.99 26.00 -1.81
C ARG A 493 15.36 26.56 -2.19
N SER A 494 16.43 25.95 -1.68
CA SER A 494 17.80 26.31 -2.03
C SER A 494 18.18 25.88 -3.45
N GLY A 495 17.37 25.03 -4.09
CA GLY A 495 17.67 24.47 -5.40
C GLY A 495 18.66 23.33 -5.39
N TRP A 496 19.03 22.81 -4.21
CA TRP A 496 19.96 21.69 -4.06
C TRP A 496 19.50 20.43 -4.81
N LEU A 497 18.18 20.22 -4.89
CA LEU A 497 17.57 19.08 -5.58
C LEU A 497 17.33 19.30 -7.10
N ARG A 498 17.88 20.38 -7.69
CA ARG A 498 17.72 20.68 -9.13
C ARG A 498 18.70 19.92 -10.07
N GLY A 499 19.52 19.02 -9.52
CA GLY A 499 20.52 18.21 -10.24
C GLY A 499 19.96 17.05 -11.04
#